data_AF-A0A443RTG5-F1
#
_entry.id   AF-A0A443RTG5-F1
#
_cell.length_a   1.000
_cell.length_b   1.000
_cell.length_c   1.000
_cell.angle_alpha   90.00
_cell.angle_beta   90.00
_cell.angle_gamma   90.00
#
_symmetry.space_group_name_H-M   'P 1'
#
loop_
_entity.id
_entity.type
_entity.pdbx_description
1 polymer ?
#
loop_
_entity_poly.entity_id
_entity_poly.type
_entity_poly.pdbx_seq_one_letter_code
_entity_poly.pdbx_strand_id
1 'polypeptide(L)'
;LFEYSVYGGKMLRIKLLLQFFEEIATKELKTKLREKAMLLGICVHLLVTAWMVIDDEMDQSETRRGKPCWYKLEQKAAHHAKLLISFIFTILKNHFRSHPNYGNLLEFCFSVDFKTCIGQNMDILLSKPKALDKYTIPLYNRMASGKTAYCTFILPVRLCLYLLNFTDENLHHWATSVAEKIGILFQAQDDFIDVYGDSNETGKIGTDIRNGKCTW
;
A
#
# COMPACT_ATOMS: atom_id res chain seq x y z
N LEU A 1 7.59 17.29 -2.01
CA LEU A 1 7.31 15.85 -1.72
C LEU A 1 6.06 15.65 -0.87
N PHE A 2 6.04 16.01 0.43
CA PHE A 2 4.89 15.71 1.30
C PHE A 2 3.59 16.38 0.82
N GLU A 3 3.57 17.70 0.68
CA GLU A 3 2.42 18.47 0.15
C GLU A 3 1.97 18.03 -1.24
N TYR A 4 2.88 17.48 -2.03
CA TYR A 4 2.62 17.12 -3.43
C TYR A 4 2.12 15.69 -3.59
N SER A 5 2.89 14.72 -3.09
CA SER A 5 2.70 13.28 -3.31
C SER A 5 1.96 12.61 -2.16
N VAL A 6 2.08 13.11 -0.92
CA VAL A 6 1.41 12.51 0.24
C VAL A 6 -0.02 13.02 0.37
N TYR A 7 -0.23 14.34 0.26
CA TYR A 7 -1.58 14.92 0.30
C TYR A 7 -2.39 14.67 -0.98
N GLY A 8 -3.72 14.77 -0.88
CA GLY A 8 -4.66 14.49 -1.98
C GLY A 8 -5.09 13.02 -2.11
N GLY A 9 -5.82 12.72 -3.19
CA GLY A 9 -6.45 11.41 -3.38
C GLY A 9 -7.51 11.08 -2.32
N LYS A 10 -7.92 9.80 -2.25
CA LYS A 10 -9.03 9.37 -1.38
C LYS A 10 -8.65 9.24 0.11
N MET A 11 -7.36 9.31 0.45
CA MET A 11 -6.81 8.98 1.78
C MET A 11 -7.28 7.62 2.32
N LEU A 12 -7.50 6.67 1.40
CA LEU A 12 -8.14 5.39 1.70
C LEU A 12 -7.43 4.62 2.82
N ARG A 13 -6.10 4.61 2.84
CA ARG A 13 -5.31 3.79 3.77
C ARG A 13 -5.41 4.30 5.21
N ILE A 14 -5.43 5.62 5.39
CA ILE A 14 -5.68 6.25 6.70
C ILE A 14 -7.11 5.94 7.15
N LYS A 15 -8.09 6.15 6.26
CA LYS A 15 -9.51 5.90 6.55
C LYS A 15 -9.78 4.44 6.90
N LEU A 16 -9.18 3.51 6.17
CA LEU A 16 -9.37 2.07 6.38
C LEU A 16 -8.86 1.64 7.75
N LEU A 17 -7.66 2.08 8.15
CA LEU A 17 -7.13 1.76 9.47
C LEU A 17 -7.99 2.39 10.57
N LEU A 18 -8.34 3.67 10.44
CA LEU A 18 -9.17 4.35 11.43
C LEU A 18 -10.56 3.73 11.54
N GLN A 19 -11.21 3.41 10.42
CA GLN A 19 -12.51 2.77 10.43
C GLN A 19 -12.43 1.39 11.10
N PHE A 20 -11.43 0.58 10.73
CA PHE A 20 -11.24 -0.72 11.37
C PHE A 20 -11.01 -0.58 12.88
N PHE A 21 -10.15 0.35 13.30
CA PHE A 21 -9.91 0.68 14.71
C PHE A 21 -11.21 1.09 15.44
N GLU A 22 -12.03 1.95 14.82
CA GLU A 22 -13.29 2.39 15.40
C GLU A 22 -14.31 1.25 15.52
N GLU A 23 -14.29 0.25 14.65
CA GLU A 23 -15.20 -0.90 14.76
C GLU A 23 -14.82 -1.87 15.89
N ILE A 24 -13.53 -2.08 16.14
CA ILE A 24 -13.08 -3.13 17.06
C ILE A 24 -12.59 -2.63 18.43
N ALA A 25 -12.26 -1.35 18.56
CA ALA A 25 -11.78 -0.78 19.82
C ALA A 25 -12.94 -0.52 20.79
N THR A 26 -12.73 -0.79 22.08
CA THR A 26 -13.67 -0.39 23.14
C THR A 26 -13.73 1.14 23.24
N LYS A 27 -14.80 1.68 23.83
CA LYS A 27 -14.97 3.12 24.04
C LYS A 27 -13.75 3.75 24.74
N GLU A 28 -13.20 3.06 25.73
CA GLU A 28 -12.01 3.50 26.45
C GLU A 28 -10.76 3.54 25.55
N LEU A 29 -10.54 2.49 24.76
CA LEU A 29 -9.39 2.40 23.86
C LEU A 29 -9.49 3.43 22.74
N LYS A 30 -10.69 3.74 22.24
CA LYS A 30 -10.90 4.84 21.29
C LYS A 30 -10.39 6.16 21.84
N THR A 31 -10.75 6.51 23.07
CA THR A 31 -10.27 7.75 23.70
C THR A 31 -8.76 7.77 23.87
N LYS A 32 -8.14 6.63 24.24
CA LYS A 32 -6.70 6.56 24.55
C LYS A 32 -5.79 6.40 23.34
N LEU A 33 -6.22 5.67 22.31
CA LEU A 33 -5.35 5.18 21.24
C LEU A 33 -5.67 5.74 19.86
N ARG A 34 -6.71 6.57 19.70
CA ARG A 34 -7.11 7.08 18.38
C ARG A 34 -6.02 7.89 17.68
N GLU A 35 -5.23 8.68 18.41
CA GLU A 35 -4.08 9.39 17.84
C GLU A 35 -3.01 8.40 17.34
N LYS A 36 -2.73 7.35 18.13
CA LYS A 36 -1.82 6.28 17.71
C LYS A 36 -2.34 5.52 16.49
N ALA A 37 -3.64 5.25 16.41
CA ALA A 37 -4.25 4.65 15.23
C ALA A 37 -4.05 5.57 14.01
N MET A 38 -4.28 6.87 14.15
CA MET A 38 -4.03 7.85 13.07
C MET A 38 -2.57 7.85 12.61
N LEU A 39 -1.61 7.80 13.53
CA LEU A 39 -0.18 7.72 13.21
C LEU A 39 0.17 6.43 12.45
N LEU A 40 -0.38 5.28 12.83
CA LEU A 40 -0.21 4.04 12.05
C LEU A 40 -0.85 4.17 10.65
N GLY A 41 -2.01 4.83 10.55
CA GLY A 41 -2.66 5.09 9.27
C GLY A 41 -1.78 5.95 8.36
N ILE A 42 -1.12 6.96 8.93
CA ILE A 42 -0.12 7.79 8.24
C ILE A 42 1.06 6.93 7.79
N CYS A 43 1.59 6.03 8.65
CA CYS A 43 2.66 5.10 8.26
C CYS A 43 2.29 4.25 7.03
N VAL A 44 1.08 3.67 7.02
CA VAL A 44 0.59 2.88 5.86
C VAL A 44 0.50 3.77 4.61
N HIS A 45 -0.05 4.97 4.75
CA HIS A 45 -0.20 5.90 3.63
C HIS A 45 1.14 6.39 3.07
N LEU A 46 2.14 6.61 3.93
CA LEU A 46 3.51 6.95 3.53
C LEU A 46 4.17 5.80 2.77
N LEU A 47 4.00 4.55 3.23
CA LEU A 47 4.56 3.38 2.55
C LEU A 47 3.98 3.24 1.15
N VAL A 48 2.66 3.27 1.02
CA VAL A 48 1.99 3.18 -0.29
C VAL A 48 2.36 4.36 -1.18
N THR A 49 2.48 5.57 -0.63
CA THR A 49 2.91 6.74 -1.41
C THR A 49 4.35 6.59 -1.91
N ALA A 50 5.25 6.04 -1.10
CA ALA A 50 6.62 5.75 -1.52
C ALA A 50 6.64 4.77 -2.71
N TRP A 51 5.88 3.69 -2.62
CA TRP A 51 5.73 2.72 -3.70
C TRP A 51 5.09 3.33 -4.95
N MET A 52 4.08 4.20 -4.82
CA MET A 52 3.51 4.93 -5.96
C MET A 52 4.53 5.82 -6.68
N VAL A 53 5.42 6.50 -5.95
CA VAL A 53 6.46 7.33 -6.55
C VAL A 53 7.46 6.49 -7.35
N ILE A 54 7.84 5.32 -6.81
CA ILE A 54 8.76 4.39 -7.48
C ILE A 54 8.07 3.75 -8.70
N ASP A 55 6.82 3.33 -8.55
CA ASP A 55 5.99 2.71 -9.58
C ASP A 55 5.77 3.67 -10.76
N ASP A 56 5.42 4.93 -10.50
CA ASP A 56 5.24 5.95 -11.54
C ASP A 56 6.50 6.11 -12.42
N GLU A 57 7.70 6.02 -11.82
CA GLU A 57 8.98 6.07 -12.54
C GLU A 57 9.23 4.77 -13.32
N MET A 58 8.95 3.60 -12.75
CA MET A 58 9.10 2.31 -13.42
C MET A 58 8.18 2.17 -14.64
N ASP A 59 6.94 2.65 -14.53
CA ASP A 59 5.90 2.51 -15.55
C ASP A 59 5.85 3.68 -16.56
N GLN A 60 6.72 4.67 -16.35
CA GLN A 60 6.78 5.91 -17.12
C GLN A 60 5.45 6.66 -17.12
N SER A 61 4.76 6.67 -15.99
CA SER A 61 3.42 7.24 -15.83
C SER A 61 3.42 8.76 -16.01
N GLU A 62 2.35 9.29 -16.62
CA GLU A 62 2.24 10.72 -16.90
C GLU A 62 1.74 11.52 -15.70
N THR A 63 0.65 11.05 -15.08
CA THR A 63 -0.07 11.75 -14.03
C THR A 63 -0.47 10.83 -12.89
N ARG A 64 -0.51 11.41 -11.69
CA ARG A 64 -0.96 10.78 -10.45
C ARG A 64 -1.75 11.79 -9.64
N ARG A 65 -2.98 11.43 -9.24
CA ARG A 65 -3.90 12.30 -8.47
C ARG A 65 -4.14 13.65 -9.16
N GLY A 66 -4.27 13.65 -10.48
CA GLY A 66 -4.54 14.84 -11.30
C GLY A 66 -3.36 15.79 -11.46
N LYS A 67 -2.14 15.36 -11.12
CA LYS A 67 -0.91 16.14 -11.23
C LYS A 67 0.18 15.35 -11.94
N PRO A 68 1.19 16.00 -12.55
CA PRO A 68 2.36 15.29 -13.07
C PRO A 68 3.01 14.35 -12.04
N CYS A 69 3.42 13.16 -12.47
CA CYS A 69 4.13 12.23 -11.58
C CYS A 69 5.41 12.85 -11.01
N TRP A 70 5.73 12.52 -9.76
CA TRP A 70 6.81 13.20 -9.00
C TRP A 70 8.18 13.11 -9.69
N TYR A 71 8.49 11.98 -10.33
CA TYR A 71 9.75 11.79 -11.06
C TYR A 71 9.92 12.72 -12.28
N LYS A 72 8.81 13.28 -12.80
CA LYS A 72 8.85 14.29 -13.88
C LYS A 72 9.25 15.67 -13.38
N LEU A 73 9.10 15.94 -12.09
CA LEU A 73 9.46 17.21 -11.46
C LEU A 73 10.82 17.16 -10.78
N GLU A 74 11.20 15.99 -10.28
CA GLU A 74 12.38 15.82 -9.44
C GLU A 74 13.20 14.61 -9.86
N GLN A 75 14.47 14.85 -10.24
CA GLN A 75 15.39 13.81 -10.69
C GLN A 75 15.76 12.78 -9.60
N LYS A 76 15.44 13.06 -8.33
CA LYS A 76 15.78 12.21 -7.18
C LYS A 76 14.54 11.52 -6.58
N ALA A 77 13.52 11.25 -7.39
CA ALA A 77 12.25 10.67 -6.94
C ALA A 77 12.39 9.37 -6.14
N ALA A 78 13.20 8.42 -6.60
CA ALA A 78 13.48 7.19 -5.86
C ALA A 78 14.09 7.45 -4.46
N HIS A 79 15.02 8.42 -4.34
CA HIS A 79 15.58 8.81 -3.05
C HIS A 79 14.52 9.46 -2.14
N HIS A 80 13.65 10.30 -2.72
CA HIS A 80 12.52 10.90 -2.00
C HIS A 80 11.52 9.84 -1.51
N ALA A 81 11.25 8.78 -2.28
CA ALA A 81 10.46 7.64 -1.82
C ALA A 81 11.11 6.94 -0.62
N LYS A 82 12.44 6.73 -0.65
CA LYS A 82 13.18 6.18 0.49
C LYS A 82 13.08 7.06 1.73
N LEU A 83 13.05 8.39 1.59
CA LEU A 83 12.83 9.32 2.69
C LEU A 83 11.46 9.10 3.37
N LEU A 84 10.40 8.87 2.59
CA LEU A 84 9.07 8.56 3.13
C LEU A 84 9.09 7.27 3.95
N ILE A 85 9.74 6.22 3.45
CA ILE A 85 9.91 4.94 4.17
C ILE A 85 10.70 5.17 5.47
N SER A 86 11.80 5.93 5.42
CA SER A 86 12.58 6.25 6.61
C SER A 86 11.77 7.01 7.67
N PHE A 87 10.85 7.89 7.25
CA PHE A 87 9.98 8.64 8.14
C PHE A 87 9.02 7.76 8.95
N ILE A 88 8.60 6.62 8.38
CA ILE A 88 7.79 5.61 9.09
C ILE A 88 8.52 5.12 10.34
N PHE A 89 9.83 4.83 10.24
CA PHE A 89 10.61 4.35 11.40
C PHE A 89 10.77 5.44 12.47
N THR A 90 10.87 6.70 12.08
CA THR A 90 10.87 7.83 13.02
C THR A 90 9.54 7.89 13.79
N ILE A 91 8.40 7.76 13.10
CA ILE A 91 7.08 7.73 13.75
C ILE A 91 6.96 6.53 14.70
N LEU A 92 7.31 5.32 14.23
CA LEU A 92 7.26 4.11 15.05
C LEU A 92 8.13 4.24 16.31
N LYS A 93 9.37 4.68 16.16
CA LYS A 93 10.30 4.89 17.28
C LYS A 93 9.79 5.94 18.27
N ASN A 94 9.30 7.07 17.79
CA ASN A 94 8.94 8.18 18.69
C ASN A 94 7.62 7.93 19.44
N HIS A 95 6.67 7.23 18.82
CA HIS A 95 5.32 7.09 19.38
C HIS A 95 4.98 5.69 19.89
N PHE A 96 5.73 4.66 19.50
CA PHE A 96 5.40 3.26 19.78
C PHE A 96 6.51 2.49 20.49
N ARG A 97 7.69 3.07 20.75
CA ARG A 97 8.81 2.35 21.37
C ARG A 97 8.50 1.74 22.74
N SER A 98 7.59 2.35 23.51
CA SER A 98 7.12 1.82 24.81
C SER A 98 5.93 0.87 24.69
N HIS A 99 5.38 0.68 23.49
CA HIS A 99 4.25 -0.21 23.27
C HIS A 99 4.71 -1.68 23.39
N PRO A 100 3.95 -2.58 24.05
CA PRO A 100 4.35 -3.98 24.21
C PRO A 100 4.61 -4.67 22.86
N ASN A 101 3.83 -4.32 21.82
CA ASN A 101 3.99 -4.83 20.46
C ASN A 101 4.93 -4.00 19.55
N TYR A 102 5.85 -3.19 20.08
CA TYR A 102 6.76 -2.39 19.24
C TYR A 102 7.54 -3.24 18.23
N GLY A 103 8.08 -4.39 18.67
CA GLY A 103 8.79 -5.34 17.80
C GLY A 103 7.91 -5.83 16.65
N ASN A 104 6.69 -6.31 16.98
CA ASN A 104 5.72 -6.77 15.99
C ASN A 104 5.32 -5.69 14.98
N LEU A 105 5.08 -4.46 15.44
CA LEU A 105 4.76 -3.33 14.55
C LEU A 105 5.91 -3.07 13.55
N LEU A 106 7.14 -3.08 14.05
CA LEU A 106 8.34 -2.81 13.25
C LEU A 106 8.62 -3.94 12.24
N GLU A 107 8.68 -5.18 12.71
CA GLU A 107 8.92 -6.37 11.89
C GLU A 107 7.86 -6.52 10.81
N PHE A 108 6.60 -6.26 11.15
CA PHE A 108 5.52 -6.39 10.19
C PHE A 108 5.56 -5.31 9.10
N CYS A 109 5.92 -4.06 9.44
CA CYS A 109 6.19 -3.02 8.43
C CYS A 109 7.30 -3.45 7.45
N PHE A 110 8.40 -4.01 7.95
CA PHE A 110 9.48 -4.51 7.10
C PHE A 110 9.04 -5.70 6.23
N SER A 111 8.30 -6.65 6.80
CA SER A 111 7.79 -7.80 6.07
C SER A 111 6.88 -7.38 4.91
N VAL A 112 6.02 -6.39 5.13
CA VAL A 112 5.14 -5.85 4.10
C VAL A 112 5.92 -5.10 3.02
N ASP A 113 6.90 -4.27 3.38
CA ASP A 113 7.74 -3.57 2.39
C ASP A 113 8.48 -4.57 1.50
N PHE A 114 9.05 -5.62 2.08
CA PHE A 114 9.71 -6.69 1.34
C PHE A 114 8.76 -7.45 0.41
N LYS A 115 7.55 -7.79 0.88
CA LYS A 115 6.53 -8.46 0.05
C LYS A 115 6.03 -7.59 -1.09
N THR A 116 5.89 -6.29 -0.83
CA THR A 116 5.53 -5.29 -1.87
C THR A 116 6.62 -5.22 -2.92
N CYS A 117 7.89 -5.21 -2.50
CA CYS A 117 9.03 -5.29 -3.41
C CYS A 117 9.01 -6.56 -4.27
N ILE A 118 8.75 -7.73 -3.67
CA ILE A 118 8.62 -8.98 -4.43
C ILE A 118 7.48 -8.88 -5.46
N GLY A 119 6.31 -8.39 -5.04
CA GLY A 119 5.17 -8.19 -5.93
C GLY A 119 5.47 -7.25 -7.09
N GLN A 120 6.15 -6.13 -6.82
CA GLN A 120 6.58 -5.18 -7.85
C GLN A 120 7.60 -5.82 -8.81
N ASN A 121 8.55 -6.62 -8.30
CA ASN A 121 9.48 -7.35 -9.16
C ASN A 121 8.76 -8.36 -10.05
N MET A 122 7.74 -9.06 -9.52
CA MET A 122 6.91 -9.95 -10.33
C MET A 122 6.18 -9.19 -11.44
N ASP A 123 5.58 -8.04 -11.13
CA ASP A 123 4.89 -7.19 -12.10
C ASP A 123 5.80 -6.77 -13.27
N ILE A 124 7.04 -6.35 -12.96
CA ILE A 124 8.06 -6.01 -13.97
C ILE A 124 8.46 -7.24 -14.79
N LEU A 125 8.73 -8.38 -14.15
CA LEU A 125 9.17 -9.60 -14.85
C LEU A 125 8.07 -10.21 -15.73
N LEU A 126 6.80 -10.00 -15.38
CA LEU A 126 5.65 -10.41 -16.17
C LEU A 126 5.34 -9.40 -17.29
N SER A 127 5.98 -8.23 -17.32
CA SER A 127 5.75 -7.24 -18.37
C SER A 127 6.36 -7.68 -19.71
N LYS A 128 5.67 -7.40 -20.83
CA LYS A 128 6.10 -7.68 -22.21
C LYS A 128 6.59 -9.13 -22.43
N PRO A 129 5.76 -10.14 -22.13
CA PRO A 129 6.17 -11.53 -22.24
C PRO A 129 6.37 -11.91 -23.71
N LYS A 130 7.30 -12.83 -23.95
CA LYS A 130 7.50 -13.42 -25.30
C LYS A 130 6.32 -14.27 -25.77
N ALA A 131 5.52 -14.80 -24.83
CA ALA A 131 4.38 -15.66 -25.09
C ALA A 131 3.28 -15.37 -24.05
N LEU A 132 2.03 -15.26 -24.50
CA LEU A 132 0.89 -14.83 -23.68
C LEU A 132 0.37 -15.93 -22.74
N ASP A 133 0.69 -17.19 -22.99
CA ASP A 133 0.39 -18.34 -22.12
C ASP A 133 1.03 -18.23 -20.74
N LYS A 134 2.02 -17.34 -20.57
CA LYS A 134 2.60 -16.97 -19.28
C LYS A 134 1.66 -16.14 -18.40
N TYR A 135 0.61 -15.54 -18.96
CA TYR A 135 -0.41 -14.84 -18.20
C TYR A 135 -1.42 -15.82 -17.68
N THR A 136 -1.36 -16.07 -16.38
CA THR A 136 -2.24 -17.02 -15.70
C THR A 136 -2.79 -16.39 -14.43
N ILE A 137 -4.05 -16.69 -14.10
CA ILE A 137 -4.70 -16.22 -12.88
C ILE A 137 -3.89 -16.55 -11.60
N PRO A 138 -3.27 -17.74 -11.45
CA PRO A 138 -2.40 -18.01 -10.30
C PRO A 138 -1.19 -17.07 -10.20
N LEU A 139 -0.55 -16.70 -11.31
CA LEU A 139 0.56 -15.74 -11.30
C LEU A 139 0.06 -14.33 -11.01
N TYR A 140 -1.05 -13.93 -11.63
CA TYR A 140 -1.73 -12.66 -11.36
C TYR A 140 -2.04 -12.51 -9.87
N ASN A 141 -2.72 -13.49 -9.26
CA ASN A 141 -3.10 -13.44 -7.84
C ASN A 141 -1.90 -13.32 -6.90
N ARG A 142 -0.78 -14.00 -7.20
CA ARG A 142 0.46 -13.88 -6.41
C ARG A 142 1.07 -12.48 -6.54
N MET A 143 1.11 -11.96 -7.76
CA MET A 143 1.59 -10.61 -8.04
C MET A 143 0.72 -9.56 -7.35
N ALA A 144 -0.60 -9.60 -7.53
CA ALA A 144 -1.57 -8.67 -6.95
C ALA A 144 -1.58 -8.73 -5.41
N SER A 145 -1.46 -9.94 -4.84
CA SER A 145 -1.29 -10.10 -3.39
C SER A 145 -0.06 -9.35 -2.89
N GLY A 146 1.11 -9.61 -3.50
CA GLY A 146 2.38 -8.97 -3.14
C GLY A 146 2.35 -7.46 -3.31
N LYS A 147 2.07 -6.97 -4.54
CA LYS A 147 2.23 -5.55 -4.88
C LYS A 147 1.17 -4.65 -4.23
N THR A 148 -0.03 -5.19 -3.97
CA THR A 148 -1.17 -4.38 -3.54
C THR A 148 -1.81 -4.84 -2.26
N ALA A 149 -2.15 -6.13 -2.12
CA ALA A 149 -2.93 -6.59 -0.97
C ALA A 149 -2.18 -6.40 0.35
N TYR A 150 -0.88 -6.71 0.38
CA TYR A 150 -0.04 -6.57 1.57
C TYR A 150 0.05 -5.13 2.06
N CYS A 151 0.41 -4.18 1.21
CA CYS A 151 0.60 -2.78 1.62
C CYS A 151 -0.72 -2.03 1.83
N THR A 152 -1.78 -2.36 1.08
CA THR A 152 -3.04 -1.60 1.11
C THR A 152 -4.04 -2.10 2.14
N PHE A 153 -4.15 -3.43 2.35
CA PHE A 153 -5.20 -4.01 3.20
C PHE A 153 -4.65 -4.79 4.39
N ILE A 154 -3.66 -5.67 4.18
CA ILE A 154 -3.14 -6.52 5.26
C ILE A 154 -2.36 -5.67 6.28
N LEU A 155 -1.53 -4.74 5.81
CA LEU A 155 -0.76 -3.83 6.67
C LEU A 155 -1.63 -3.08 7.69
N PRO A 156 -2.60 -2.25 7.26
CA PRO A 156 -3.39 -1.46 8.20
C PRO A 156 -4.21 -2.33 9.18
N VAL A 157 -4.75 -3.46 8.72
CA VAL A 157 -5.52 -4.38 9.59
C VAL A 157 -4.63 -4.95 10.69
N ARG A 158 -3.49 -5.53 10.35
CA ARG A 158 -2.61 -6.15 11.35
C ARG A 158 -1.92 -5.13 12.26
N LEU A 159 -1.55 -3.96 11.76
CA LEU A 159 -1.03 -2.87 12.61
C LEU A 159 -2.07 -2.46 13.65
N CYS A 160 -3.35 -2.39 13.27
CA CYS A 160 -4.43 -2.09 14.21
C CYS A 160 -4.63 -3.19 15.27
N LEU A 161 -4.55 -4.47 14.88
CA LEU A 161 -4.61 -5.59 15.82
C LEU A 161 -3.48 -5.50 16.87
N TYR A 162 -2.24 -5.26 16.42
CA TYR A 162 -1.11 -5.09 17.34
C TYR A 162 -1.25 -3.85 18.24
N LEU A 163 -1.79 -2.74 17.73
CA LEU A 163 -2.08 -1.54 18.53
C LEU A 163 -3.08 -1.83 19.67
N LEU A 164 -4.04 -2.73 19.43
CA LEU A 164 -5.05 -3.13 20.41
C LEU A 164 -4.62 -4.31 21.27
N ASN A 165 -3.35 -4.72 21.16
CA ASN A 165 -2.77 -5.84 21.89
C ASN A 165 -3.41 -7.20 21.60
N PHE A 166 -4.00 -7.36 20.42
CA PHE A 166 -4.37 -8.67 19.89
C PHE A 166 -3.14 -9.29 19.24
N THR A 167 -2.66 -10.41 19.80
CA THR A 167 -1.45 -11.12 19.35
C THR A 167 -1.70 -12.59 19.06
N ASP A 168 -2.97 -13.02 19.01
CA ASP A 168 -3.32 -14.38 18.61
C ASP A 168 -3.02 -14.58 17.12
N GLU A 169 -2.11 -15.51 16.82
CA GLU A 169 -1.68 -15.79 15.45
C GLU A 169 -2.83 -16.31 14.57
N ASN A 170 -3.79 -17.06 15.14
CA ASN A 170 -4.95 -17.53 14.37
C ASN A 170 -5.81 -16.36 13.87
N LEU A 171 -6.07 -15.37 14.74
CA LEU A 171 -6.74 -14.13 14.36
C LEU A 171 -5.95 -13.37 13.28
N HIS A 172 -4.62 -13.23 13.43
CA HIS A 172 -3.79 -12.57 12.42
C HIS A 172 -3.80 -13.30 11.07
N HIS A 173 -3.76 -14.62 11.06
CA HIS A 173 -3.86 -15.43 9.85
C HIS A 173 -5.22 -15.26 9.17
N TRP A 174 -6.31 -15.37 9.93
CA TRP A 174 -7.66 -15.19 9.40
C TRP A 174 -7.86 -13.78 8.81
N ALA A 175 -7.45 -12.74 9.56
CA ALA A 175 -7.54 -11.36 9.10
C ALA A 175 -6.70 -11.11 7.83
N THR A 176 -5.51 -11.74 7.75
CA THR A 176 -4.66 -11.70 6.55
C THR A 176 -5.38 -12.32 5.36
N SER A 177 -5.97 -13.52 5.49
CA SER A 177 -6.65 -14.20 4.38
C SER A 177 -7.86 -13.43 3.85
N VAL A 178 -8.60 -12.73 4.72
CA VAL A 178 -9.71 -11.87 4.29
C VAL A 178 -9.20 -10.62 3.58
N ALA A 179 -8.25 -9.91 4.21
CA ALA A 179 -7.66 -8.69 3.64
C ALA A 179 -6.95 -8.95 2.30
N GLU A 180 -6.33 -10.13 2.14
CA GLU A 180 -5.68 -10.55 0.89
C GLU A 180 -6.68 -10.65 -0.26
N LYS A 181 -7.82 -11.31 -0.05
CA LYS A 181 -8.88 -11.45 -1.06
C LYS A 181 -9.44 -10.09 -1.49
N ILE A 182 -9.66 -9.19 -0.52
CA ILE A 182 -10.11 -7.82 -0.80
C ILE A 182 -9.04 -7.07 -1.61
N GLY A 183 -7.76 -7.24 -1.26
CA GLY A 183 -6.66 -6.61 -1.96
C GLY A 183 -6.46 -7.08 -3.39
N ILE A 184 -6.65 -8.37 -3.67
CA ILE A 184 -6.63 -8.91 -5.03
C ILE A 184 -7.79 -8.35 -5.85
N LEU A 185 -9.00 -8.30 -5.28
CA LEU A 185 -10.14 -7.66 -5.95
C LEU A 185 -9.89 -6.17 -6.21
N PHE A 186 -9.28 -5.46 -5.26
CA PHE A 186 -8.94 -4.05 -5.43
C PHE A 186 -7.93 -3.84 -6.56
N GLN A 187 -6.96 -4.74 -6.73
CA GLN A 187 -6.04 -4.68 -7.88
C GLN A 187 -6.78 -4.93 -9.20
N ALA A 188 -7.65 -5.93 -9.27
CA ALA A 188 -8.45 -6.19 -10.47
C ALA A 188 -9.35 -4.99 -10.86
N GLN A 189 -9.84 -4.24 -9.87
CA GLN A 189 -10.53 -2.98 -10.12
C GLN A 189 -9.60 -1.88 -10.63
N ASP A 190 -8.39 -1.76 -10.09
CA ASP A 190 -7.40 -0.78 -10.57
C ASP A 190 -6.98 -1.05 -12.03
N ASP A 191 -6.82 -2.32 -12.37
CA ASP A 191 -6.55 -2.84 -13.72
C ASP A 191 -7.69 -2.53 -14.70
N PHE A 192 -8.93 -2.81 -14.31
CA PHE A 192 -10.11 -2.45 -15.12
C PHE A 192 -10.19 -0.94 -15.36
N ILE A 193 -9.95 -0.14 -14.31
CA ILE A 193 -9.97 1.32 -14.37
C ILE A 193 -8.82 1.86 -15.23
N ASP A 194 -7.68 1.16 -15.31
CA ASP A 194 -6.56 1.55 -16.17
C ASP A 194 -6.96 1.63 -17.65
N VAL A 195 -7.82 0.70 -18.09
CA VAL A 195 -8.28 0.63 -19.49
C VAL A 195 -9.56 1.44 -19.72
N TYR A 196 -10.52 1.38 -18.80
CA TYR A 196 -11.88 1.89 -19.03
C TYR A 196 -12.23 3.14 -18.22
N GLY A 197 -11.37 3.58 -17.30
CA GLY A 197 -11.61 4.74 -16.45
C GLY A 197 -11.42 6.07 -17.18
N ASP A 198 -12.23 7.08 -16.82
CA ASP A 198 -11.98 8.46 -17.25
C ASP A 198 -10.75 9.02 -16.52
N SER A 199 -9.74 9.46 -17.27
CA SER A 199 -8.51 10.02 -16.70
C SER A 199 -8.76 11.32 -15.92
N ASN A 200 -9.83 12.06 -16.23
CA ASN A 200 -10.24 13.24 -15.47
C ASN A 200 -10.78 12.89 -14.07
N GLU A 201 -11.43 11.73 -13.94
CA GLU A 201 -11.97 11.26 -12.65
C GLU A 201 -10.92 10.48 -11.84
N THR A 202 -10.18 9.61 -12.50
CA THR A 202 -9.16 8.75 -11.86
C THR A 202 -7.90 9.55 -11.50
N GLY A 203 -7.64 10.63 -12.24
CA GLY A 203 -6.44 11.46 -12.10
C GLY A 203 -5.15 10.74 -12.49
N LYS A 204 -5.23 9.65 -13.26
CA LYS A 204 -4.11 8.94 -13.88
C LYS A 204 -4.45 8.60 -15.33
N ILE A 205 -3.44 8.53 -16.20
CA ILE A 205 -3.57 7.98 -17.55
C ILE A 205 -3.11 6.53 -17.49
N GLY A 206 -3.94 5.60 -17.96
CA GLY A 206 -3.60 4.19 -17.95
C GLY A 206 -2.42 3.85 -18.86
N THR A 207 -1.64 2.85 -18.44
CA THR A 207 -0.40 2.46 -19.12
C THR A 207 -0.24 0.95 -19.30
N ASP A 208 -1.18 0.14 -18.81
CA ASP A 208 -1.02 -1.31 -18.74
C ASP A 208 -0.81 -1.94 -20.12
N ILE A 209 -1.61 -1.53 -21.11
CA ILE A 209 -1.55 -2.08 -22.47
C ILE A 209 -0.21 -1.77 -23.13
N ARG A 210 0.26 -0.51 -23.08
CA ARG A 210 1.54 -0.11 -23.69
C ARG A 210 2.74 -0.74 -22.99
N ASN A 211 2.62 -1.01 -21.69
CA ASN A 211 3.64 -1.64 -20.89
C ASN A 211 3.57 -3.17 -20.96
N GLY A 212 2.53 -3.72 -21.60
CA GLY A 212 2.29 -5.15 -21.70
C GLY A 212 2.26 -5.76 -20.30
N LYS A 213 1.44 -5.22 -19.40
CA LYS A 213 1.28 -5.71 -18.02
C LYS A 213 0.45 -6.99 -17.99
N CYS A 214 0.72 -7.85 -16.99
CA CYS A 214 -0.14 -8.97 -16.65
C CYS A 214 -1.34 -8.46 -15.83
N THR A 215 -2.28 -7.82 -16.53
CA THR A 215 -3.53 -7.26 -15.98
C THR A 215 -4.63 -8.34 -15.85
N TRP A 216 -5.71 -8.06 -15.13
CA TRP A 216 -6.82 -9.00 -14.84
C TRP A 216 -7.57 -9.48 -16.09
#